data_AF-U1ZRK8-F1
#
_entry.id   AF-U1ZRK8-F1
#
_cell.length_a   1.000
_cell.length_b   1.000
_cell.length_c   1.000
_cell.angle_alpha   90.00
_cell.angle_beta   90.00
_cell.angle_gamma   90.00
#
_symmetry.space_group_name_H-M   'P 1'
#
loop_
_entity.id
_entity.type
_entity.pdbx_description
1 polymer ?
#
loop_
_entity_poly.entity_id
_entity_poly.type
_entity_poly.pdbx_seq_one_letter_code
_entity_poly.pdbx_strand_id
1 'polypeptide(L)'
;GANAIVPEQYPATWHSLGGGKAARALLAGELDAAFFVGPAENALVQQLAASPDIALAHFRRAAAYEARLPFFNRVTVGEGLLDLASNAPDRDIVTLAPVATLVVNEEFNPGLVPLFLAASREVMKNGTLLDAAGAFPSAEPRTFELHQDAEHYYAKGLPILQRYLPFRIASLADRYIILLIPLIVVMIPLVKAVGPIYQWRIRARIYRWYKHLREIDRKLHAGSLPAELDSEIERLEQLEDELAAVEVPLSYSNELYELHMHLRYVIERLRALQQRRRDAPQHAPSSLAPSADRD
;
A
#
# COMPACT_ATOMS: atom_id res chain seq x y z
N GLY A 1 -4.97 -38.25 -29.62
CA GLY A 1 -3.71 -37.96 -28.90
C GLY A 1 -2.50 -38.23 -29.80
N ALA A 2 -1.27 -38.04 -29.29
CA ALA A 2 -0.02 -38.14 -30.08
C ALA A 2 0.18 -39.46 -30.85
N ASN A 3 -0.47 -40.56 -30.40
CA ASN A 3 -0.39 -41.88 -31.01
C ASN A 3 -1.64 -42.28 -31.80
N ALA A 4 -2.62 -41.39 -31.96
CA ALA A 4 -3.92 -41.67 -32.60
C ALA A 4 -4.72 -42.84 -32.01
N ILE A 5 -4.36 -43.32 -30.81
CA ILE A 5 -5.13 -44.32 -30.06
C ILE A 5 -6.33 -43.63 -29.41
N VAL A 6 -7.52 -44.20 -29.60
CA VAL A 6 -8.76 -43.77 -28.92
C VAL A 6 -9.18 -44.81 -27.88
N PRO A 7 -9.90 -44.44 -26.81
CA PRO A 7 -10.28 -45.36 -25.74
C PRO A 7 -11.03 -46.62 -26.21
N GLU A 8 -11.79 -46.52 -27.31
CA GLU A 8 -12.52 -47.64 -27.92
C GLU A 8 -11.59 -48.70 -28.52
N GLN A 9 -10.32 -48.35 -28.77
CA GLN A 9 -9.28 -49.26 -29.28
C GLN A 9 -8.47 -49.91 -28.16
N TYR A 10 -8.76 -49.62 -26.89
CA TYR A 10 -8.06 -50.27 -25.79
C TYR A 10 -8.39 -51.77 -25.77
N PRO A 11 -7.38 -52.64 -25.60
CA PRO A 11 -7.61 -54.08 -25.46
C PRO A 11 -8.60 -54.38 -24.32
N ALA A 12 -9.48 -55.36 -24.51
CA ALA A 12 -10.47 -55.76 -23.50
C ALA A 12 -9.84 -56.27 -22.19
N THR A 13 -8.55 -56.61 -22.21
CA THR A 13 -7.74 -57.03 -21.06
C THR A 13 -7.17 -55.86 -20.26
N TRP A 14 -7.51 -54.61 -20.58
CA TRP A 14 -7.12 -53.46 -19.76
C TRP A 14 -7.90 -53.42 -18.45
N HIS A 15 -7.17 -53.42 -17.35
CA HIS A 15 -7.73 -53.32 -16.01
C HIS A 15 -7.57 -51.90 -15.46
N SER A 16 -8.69 -51.27 -15.05
CA SER A 16 -8.68 -49.98 -14.35
C SER A 16 -8.40 -50.17 -12.84
N LEU A 17 -7.22 -50.69 -12.51
CA LEU A 17 -6.74 -50.87 -11.13
C LEU A 17 -5.67 -49.81 -10.81
N GLY A 18 -5.61 -49.38 -9.55
CA GLY A 18 -4.66 -48.37 -9.12
C GLY A 18 -3.99 -48.70 -7.77
N GLY A 19 -2.85 -48.06 -7.53
CA GLY A 19 -2.11 -48.13 -6.28
C GLY A 19 -1.78 -49.57 -5.84
N GLY A 20 -1.91 -49.83 -4.53
CA GLY A 20 -1.58 -51.13 -3.94
C GLY A 20 -2.35 -52.33 -4.50
N LYS A 21 -3.55 -52.13 -5.07
CA LYS A 21 -4.30 -53.22 -5.70
C LYS A 21 -3.63 -53.69 -7.00
N ALA A 22 -3.22 -52.75 -7.85
CA ALA A 22 -2.49 -53.06 -9.07
C ALA A 22 -1.12 -53.70 -8.77
N ALA A 23 -0.41 -53.19 -7.74
CA ALA A 23 0.86 -53.76 -7.30
C ALA A 23 0.74 -55.22 -6.86
N ARG A 24 -0.28 -55.54 -6.04
CA ARG A 24 -0.52 -56.93 -5.61
C ARG A 24 -0.91 -57.85 -6.76
N ALA A 25 -1.76 -57.38 -7.67
CA ALA A 25 -2.16 -58.17 -8.84
C ALA A 25 -0.97 -58.43 -9.78
N LEU A 26 -0.08 -57.45 -9.97
CA LEU A 26 1.16 -57.64 -10.72
C LEU A 26 2.09 -58.65 -10.05
N LEU A 27 2.35 -58.52 -8.74
CA LEU A 27 3.18 -59.45 -7.98
C LEU A 27 2.59 -60.87 -7.92
N ALA A 28 1.27 -61.02 -8.01
CA ALA A 28 0.58 -62.30 -8.06
C ALA A 28 0.55 -62.93 -9.46
N GLY A 29 1.05 -62.23 -10.50
CA GLY A 29 0.99 -62.68 -11.89
C GLY A 29 -0.42 -62.60 -12.51
N GLU A 30 -1.34 -61.86 -11.90
CA GLU A 30 -2.68 -61.60 -12.45
C GLU A 30 -2.67 -60.50 -13.52
N LEU A 31 -1.64 -59.65 -13.53
CA LEU A 31 -1.39 -58.63 -14.54
C LEU A 31 -0.03 -58.88 -15.20
N ASP A 32 0.04 -58.76 -16.53
CA ASP A 32 1.31 -58.88 -17.26
C ASP A 32 2.17 -57.61 -17.17
N ALA A 33 1.53 -56.45 -17.01
CA ALA A 33 2.19 -55.14 -16.92
C ALA A 33 1.29 -54.14 -16.19
N ALA A 34 1.92 -53.14 -15.56
CA ALA A 34 1.21 -52.01 -14.97
C ALA A 34 2.03 -50.72 -15.06
N PHE A 35 1.32 -49.59 -15.13
CA PHE A 35 1.93 -48.26 -15.12
C PHE A 35 1.78 -47.66 -13.73
N PHE A 36 2.90 -47.25 -13.14
CA PHE A 36 2.93 -46.53 -11.87
C PHE A 36 3.54 -45.15 -12.09
N VAL A 37 2.87 -44.12 -11.59
CA VAL A 37 3.31 -42.72 -11.66
C VAL A 37 3.45 -42.21 -10.23
N GLY A 38 4.67 -41.86 -9.85
CA GLY A 38 4.99 -41.38 -8.51
C GLY A 38 6.49 -41.15 -8.32
N PRO A 39 6.90 -40.60 -7.16
CA PRO A 39 8.31 -40.40 -6.85
C PRO A 39 9.05 -41.74 -6.73
N ALA A 40 10.35 -41.74 -7.05
CA ALA A 40 11.20 -42.92 -6.97
C ALA A 40 11.31 -43.48 -5.55
N GLU A 41 11.20 -42.61 -4.54
CA GLU A 41 11.22 -42.93 -3.11
C GLU A 41 9.93 -43.57 -2.61
N ASN A 42 8.88 -43.65 -3.45
CA ASN A 42 7.63 -44.24 -3.04
C ASN A 42 7.87 -45.72 -2.67
N ALA A 43 7.45 -46.11 -1.46
CA ALA A 43 7.67 -47.46 -0.94
C ALA A 43 7.10 -48.57 -1.85
N LEU A 44 5.98 -48.30 -2.55
CA LEU A 44 5.40 -49.24 -3.50
C LEU A 44 6.27 -49.35 -4.76
N VAL A 45 6.82 -48.24 -5.26
CA VAL A 45 7.73 -48.24 -6.41
C VAL A 45 9.02 -49.01 -6.07
N GLN A 46 9.61 -48.74 -4.90
CA GLN A 46 10.80 -49.46 -4.43
C GLN A 46 10.53 -50.95 -4.23
N GLN A 47 9.37 -51.31 -3.65
CA GLN A 47 8.97 -52.71 -3.47
C GLN A 47 8.85 -53.45 -4.81
N LEU A 48 8.23 -52.82 -5.83
CA LEU A 48 8.10 -53.42 -7.15
C LEU A 48 9.45 -53.50 -7.87
N ALA A 49 10.29 -52.47 -7.76
CA ALA A 49 11.62 -52.44 -8.37
C ALA A 49 12.55 -53.50 -7.78
N ALA A 50 12.45 -53.80 -6.48
CA ALA A 50 13.25 -54.82 -5.81
C ALA A 50 12.76 -56.26 -6.06
N SER A 51 11.62 -56.45 -6.74
CA SER A 51 11.10 -57.78 -7.03
C SER A 51 11.87 -58.43 -8.20
N PRO A 52 12.46 -59.62 -8.02
CA PRO A 52 13.25 -60.29 -9.07
C PRO A 52 12.38 -60.75 -10.25
N ASP A 53 11.07 -60.88 -10.05
CA ASP A 53 10.11 -61.32 -11.07
C ASP A 53 9.56 -60.15 -11.90
N ILE A 54 9.91 -58.91 -11.56
CA ILE A 54 9.43 -57.70 -12.23
C ILE A 54 10.57 -57.01 -12.96
N ALA A 55 10.36 -56.70 -14.24
CA ALA A 55 11.29 -55.92 -15.04
C ALA A 55 10.79 -54.48 -15.21
N LEU A 56 11.68 -53.50 -14.99
CA LEU A 56 11.39 -52.09 -15.27
C LEU A 56 11.52 -51.81 -16.77
N ALA A 57 10.44 -51.31 -17.37
CA ALA A 57 10.37 -51.09 -18.81
C ALA A 57 11.12 -49.82 -19.25
N HIS A 58 12.00 -49.94 -20.25
CA HIS A 58 12.67 -48.80 -20.89
C HIS A 58 11.77 -48.14 -21.95
N PHE A 59 11.47 -46.85 -21.80
CA PHE A 59 10.60 -46.09 -22.69
C PHE A 59 11.34 -45.52 -23.91
N ARG A 60 11.47 -46.32 -24.97
CA ARG A 60 12.28 -46.01 -26.17
C ARG A 60 11.97 -44.68 -26.86
N ARG A 61 10.72 -44.24 -26.85
CA ARG A 61 10.28 -43.02 -27.57
C ARG A 61 10.21 -41.78 -26.67
N ALA A 62 10.80 -41.80 -25.47
CA ALA A 62 10.62 -40.73 -24.48
C ALA A 62 10.85 -39.31 -25.04
N ALA A 63 11.93 -39.12 -25.81
CA ALA A 63 12.23 -37.82 -26.45
C ALA A 63 11.13 -37.35 -27.43
N ALA A 64 10.48 -38.27 -28.15
CA ALA A 64 9.38 -37.92 -29.05
C ALA A 64 8.10 -37.53 -28.30
N TYR A 65 7.88 -38.11 -27.11
CA TYR A 65 6.74 -37.73 -26.27
C TYR A 65 6.99 -36.39 -25.59
N GLU A 66 8.17 -36.16 -25.00
CA GLU A 66 8.58 -34.88 -24.43
C GLU A 66 8.43 -33.73 -25.45
N ALA A 67 8.87 -33.94 -26.70
CA ALA A 67 8.74 -32.93 -27.76
C ALA A 67 7.29 -32.65 -28.20
N ARG A 68 6.36 -33.60 -28.05
CA ARG A 68 4.97 -33.46 -28.52
C ARG A 68 3.98 -33.16 -27.39
N LEU A 69 4.35 -33.46 -26.15
CA LEU A 69 3.53 -33.34 -24.96
C LEU A 69 4.31 -32.54 -23.92
N PRO A 70 4.12 -31.21 -23.88
CA PRO A 70 4.98 -30.31 -23.12
C PRO A 70 4.90 -30.51 -21.59
N PHE A 71 3.97 -31.33 -21.10
CA PHE A 71 3.83 -31.67 -19.69
C PHE A 71 4.64 -32.91 -19.26
N PHE A 72 5.36 -33.55 -20.19
CA PHE A 72 6.25 -34.67 -19.89
C PHE A 72 7.72 -34.26 -20.01
N ASN A 73 8.51 -34.66 -19.02
CA ASN A 73 9.96 -34.65 -19.10
C ASN A 73 10.47 -36.07 -19.33
N ARG A 74 11.52 -36.20 -20.13
CA ARG A 74 12.30 -37.44 -20.19
C ARG A 74 13.18 -37.53 -18.95
N VAL A 75 13.12 -38.66 -18.24
CA VAL A 75 13.93 -38.91 -17.05
C VAL A 75 14.78 -40.15 -17.24
N THR A 76 16.05 -40.06 -16.82
CA THR A 76 16.96 -41.20 -16.79
C THR A 76 17.03 -41.72 -15.36
N VAL A 77 16.78 -43.02 -15.18
CA VAL A 77 16.90 -43.72 -13.90
C VAL A 77 18.18 -44.54 -13.99
N GLY A 78 19.18 -44.16 -13.19
CA GLY A 78 20.47 -44.84 -13.20
C GLY A 78 20.39 -46.26 -12.65
N GLU A 79 21.32 -47.11 -13.07
CA GLU A 79 21.52 -48.45 -12.51
C GLU A 79 21.56 -48.42 -10.97
N GLY A 80 20.80 -49.30 -10.33
CA GLY A 80 20.72 -49.43 -8.86
C GLY A 80 20.05 -48.27 -8.12
N LEU A 81 19.54 -47.23 -8.81
CA LEU A 81 19.01 -46.03 -8.16
C LEU A 81 17.80 -46.29 -7.25
N LEU A 82 16.93 -47.24 -7.62
CA LEU A 82 15.71 -47.53 -6.87
C LEU A 82 15.97 -48.47 -5.69
N ASP A 83 16.88 -49.42 -5.87
CA ASP A 83 17.39 -50.28 -4.81
C ASP A 83 18.80 -50.77 -5.15
N LEU A 84 19.79 -50.32 -4.38
CA LEU A 84 21.19 -50.70 -4.54
C LEU A 84 21.45 -52.16 -4.15
N ALA A 85 20.66 -52.74 -3.25
CA ALA A 85 20.89 -54.11 -2.76
C ALA A 85 20.51 -55.16 -3.81
N SER A 86 19.42 -54.91 -4.54
CA SER A 86 18.97 -55.75 -5.66
C SER A 86 19.51 -55.30 -7.02
N ASN A 87 20.25 -54.18 -7.07
CA ASN A 87 20.70 -53.51 -8.29
C ASN A 87 19.53 -53.20 -9.23
N ALA A 88 18.50 -52.52 -8.71
CA ALA A 88 17.31 -52.15 -9.48
C ALA A 88 17.30 -50.64 -9.80
N PRO A 89 17.16 -50.23 -11.08
CA PRO A 89 17.18 -51.06 -12.28
C PRO A 89 18.56 -51.70 -12.54
N ASP A 90 18.60 -52.81 -13.27
CA ASP A 90 19.80 -53.60 -13.60
C ASP A 90 20.75 -52.91 -14.59
N ARG A 91 20.32 -51.77 -15.14
CA ARG A 91 21.04 -50.89 -16.05
C ARG A 91 20.35 -49.53 -16.06
N ASP A 92 21.00 -48.54 -16.65
CA ASP A 92 20.34 -47.27 -16.93
C ASP A 92 19.10 -47.46 -17.82
N ILE A 93 17.97 -46.90 -17.36
CA ILE A 93 16.73 -46.87 -18.14
C ILE A 93 16.24 -45.44 -18.34
N VAL A 94 15.52 -45.22 -19.43
CA VAL A 94 14.84 -43.96 -19.70
C VAL A 94 13.34 -44.16 -19.55
N THR A 95 12.68 -43.25 -18.84
CA THR A 95 11.23 -43.22 -18.68
C THR A 95 10.68 -41.80 -18.89
N LEU A 96 9.37 -41.64 -18.72
CA LEU A 96 8.67 -40.37 -18.79
C LEU A 96 8.16 -39.98 -17.40
N ALA A 97 8.36 -38.73 -17.00
CA ALA A 97 7.81 -38.16 -15.79
C ALA A 97 6.84 -37.03 -16.14
N PRO A 98 5.55 -37.11 -15.76
CA PRO A 98 4.66 -35.96 -15.87
C PRO A 98 5.05 -34.90 -14.84
N VAL A 99 4.97 -33.64 -15.23
CA VAL A 99 5.26 -32.53 -14.32
C VAL A 99 4.02 -32.19 -13.50
N ALA A 100 4.13 -32.28 -12.18
CA ALA A 100 3.10 -31.80 -11.28
C ALA A 100 3.07 -30.26 -11.31
N THR A 101 1.92 -29.69 -11.67
CA THR A 101 1.74 -28.23 -11.79
C THR A 101 0.89 -27.71 -10.64
N LEU A 102 1.37 -26.69 -9.93
CA LEU A 102 0.56 -25.94 -8.97
C LEU A 102 -0.29 -24.92 -9.73
N VAL A 103 -1.61 -25.09 -9.68
CA VAL A 103 -2.57 -24.22 -10.39
C VAL A 103 -3.41 -23.46 -9.37
N VAL A 104 -3.65 -22.18 -9.65
CA VAL A 104 -4.56 -21.32 -8.88
C VAL A 104 -5.64 -20.79 -9.81
N ASN A 105 -6.80 -20.43 -9.27
CA ASN A 105 -7.89 -19.81 -10.03
C ASN A 105 -7.72 -18.27 -10.10
N GLU A 106 -8.56 -17.61 -10.89
CA GLU A 106 -8.54 -16.14 -11.06
C GLU A 106 -8.90 -15.37 -9.78
N GLU A 107 -9.61 -16.00 -8.83
CA GLU A 107 -9.99 -15.39 -7.55
C GLU A 107 -8.89 -15.49 -6.48
N PHE A 108 -7.80 -16.21 -6.76
CA PHE A 108 -6.71 -16.40 -5.82
C PHE A 108 -6.02 -15.07 -5.51
N ASN A 109 -5.77 -14.80 -4.23
CA ASN A 109 -5.15 -13.54 -3.82
C ASN A 109 -3.72 -13.42 -4.42
N PRO A 110 -3.46 -12.46 -5.32
CA PRO A 110 -2.20 -12.36 -6.03
C PRO A 110 -0.99 -12.18 -5.08
N GLY A 111 -1.20 -11.51 -3.94
CA GLY A 111 -0.15 -11.32 -2.94
C GLY A 111 0.35 -12.63 -2.31
N LEU A 112 -0.47 -13.69 -2.28
CA LEU A 112 -0.08 -14.98 -1.70
C LEU A 112 0.79 -15.81 -2.64
N VAL A 113 0.76 -15.55 -3.95
CA VAL A 113 1.53 -16.30 -4.96
C VAL A 113 3.02 -16.40 -4.61
N PRO A 114 3.76 -15.29 -4.39
CA PRO A 114 5.19 -15.37 -4.04
C PRO A 114 5.43 -16.09 -2.71
N LEU A 115 4.49 -16.05 -1.76
CA LEU A 115 4.63 -16.75 -0.47
C LEU A 115 4.48 -18.27 -0.63
N PHE A 116 3.51 -18.71 -1.44
CA PHE A 116 3.37 -20.13 -1.76
C PHE A 116 4.61 -20.64 -2.49
N LEU A 117 5.11 -19.90 -3.48
CA LEU A 117 6.32 -20.28 -4.23
C LEU A 117 7.56 -20.31 -3.32
N ALA A 118 7.68 -19.39 -2.35
CA ALA A 118 8.74 -19.40 -1.35
C ALA A 118 8.67 -20.64 -0.46
N ALA A 119 7.48 -20.97 0.06
CA ALA A 119 7.27 -22.14 0.89
C ALA A 119 7.54 -23.44 0.10
N SER A 120 7.04 -23.54 -1.14
CA SER A 120 7.31 -24.68 -2.02
C SER A 120 8.81 -24.85 -2.28
N ARG A 121 9.53 -23.74 -2.53
CA ARG A 121 11.00 -23.78 -2.73
C ARG A 121 11.73 -24.28 -1.49
N GLU A 122 11.30 -23.87 -0.30
CA GLU A 122 11.90 -24.35 0.95
C GLU A 122 11.67 -25.85 1.17
N VAL A 123 10.44 -26.33 0.93
CA VAL A 123 10.10 -27.76 1.07
C VAL A 123 10.86 -28.62 0.04
N MET A 124 11.02 -28.13 -1.18
CA MET A 124 11.61 -28.88 -2.30
C MET A 124 13.12 -28.64 -2.47
N LYS A 125 13.75 -27.87 -1.58
CA LYS A 125 15.14 -27.39 -1.77
C LYS A 125 16.17 -28.51 -1.97
N ASN A 126 15.95 -29.66 -1.34
CA ASN A 126 16.91 -30.76 -1.35
C ASN A 126 16.82 -31.65 -2.60
N GLY A 127 15.77 -31.50 -3.41
CA GLY A 127 15.50 -32.39 -4.54
C GLY A 127 15.00 -33.78 -4.10
N THR A 128 15.04 -34.73 -5.04
CA THR A 128 14.63 -36.13 -4.90
C THR A 128 15.74 -37.03 -5.46
N LEU A 129 15.55 -38.35 -5.47
CA LEU A 129 16.45 -39.30 -6.15
C LEU A 129 16.60 -39.00 -7.65
N LEU A 130 15.57 -38.42 -8.28
CA LEU A 130 15.56 -38.13 -9.72
C LEU A 130 15.72 -36.63 -10.03
N ASP A 131 15.31 -35.76 -9.10
CA ASP A 131 15.32 -34.32 -9.28
C ASP A 131 16.49 -33.69 -8.52
N ALA A 132 17.29 -32.89 -9.22
CA ALA A 132 18.39 -32.17 -8.59
C ALA A 132 17.91 -31.18 -7.51
N ALA A 133 18.74 -30.96 -6.49
CA ALA A 133 18.49 -29.94 -5.48
C ALA A 133 18.27 -28.55 -6.12
N GLY A 134 17.21 -27.86 -5.69
CA GLY A 134 16.82 -26.55 -6.22
C GLY A 134 16.23 -26.55 -7.63
N ALA A 135 15.98 -27.71 -8.25
CA ALA A 135 15.33 -27.79 -9.56
C ALA A 135 13.86 -27.32 -9.52
N PHE A 136 13.18 -27.50 -8.38
CA PHE A 136 11.77 -27.17 -8.21
C PHE A 136 11.52 -26.25 -7.00
N PRO A 137 10.43 -25.45 -7.02
CA PRO A 137 9.48 -25.27 -8.13
C PRO A 137 10.09 -24.50 -9.31
N SER A 138 9.64 -24.79 -10.53
CA SER A 138 10.13 -24.20 -11.79
C SER A 138 9.01 -23.52 -12.58
N ALA A 139 9.37 -22.54 -13.42
CA ALA A 139 8.45 -21.87 -14.34
C ALA A 139 8.17 -22.68 -15.63
N GLU A 140 8.95 -23.73 -15.86
CA GLU A 140 8.88 -24.59 -17.04
C GLU A 140 8.73 -26.06 -16.63
N PRO A 141 8.08 -26.89 -17.45
CA PRO A 141 7.43 -26.53 -18.71
C PRO A 141 6.04 -25.88 -18.56
N ARG A 142 5.74 -24.88 -19.40
CA ARG A 142 4.46 -24.16 -19.41
C ARG A 142 3.30 -24.96 -20.00
N THR A 143 2.57 -25.66 -19.14
CA THR A 143 1.28 -26.28 -19.51
C THR A 143 0.13 -25.26 -19.44
N PHE A 144 0.26 -24.26 -18.57
CA PHE A 144 -0.71 -23.18 -18.35
C PHE A 144 -0.02 -21.82 -18.47
N GLU A 145 -0.82 -20.76 -18.66
CA GLU A 145 -0.32 -19.39 -18.57
C GLU A 145 0.22 -19.12 -17.16
N LEU A 146 1.41 -18.50 -17.09
CA LEU A 146 2.06 -18.21 -15.83
C LEU A 146 1.46 -16.95 -15.21
N HIS A 147 1.08 -17.03 -13.93
CA HIS A 147 0.59 -15.87 -13.19
C HIS A 147 1.66 -14.75 -13.14
N GLN A 148 1.27 -13.50 -13.32
CA GLN A 148 2.20 -12.35 -13.37
C GLN A 148 3.12 -12.27 -12.13
N ASP A 149 2.56 -12.46 -10.93
CA ASP A 149 3.35 -12.48 -9.70
C ASP A 149 4.29 -13.69 -9.59
N ALA A 150 3.94 -14.83 -10.21
CA ALA A 150 4.83 -15.97 -10.29
C ALA A 150 6.01 -15.68 -11.22
N GLU A 151 5.75 -15.07 -12.39
CA GLU A 151 6.79 -14.60 -13.30
C GLU A 151 7.75 -13.62 -12.60
N HIS A 152 7.22 -12.65 -11.86
CA HIS A 152 8.02 -11.73 -11.07
C HIS A 152 8.88 -12.47 -10.03
N TYR A 153 8.29 -13.42 -9.29
CA TYR A 153 9.00 -14.21 -8.30
C TYR A 153 10.14 -15.02 -8.91
N TYR A 154 9.94 -15.68 -10.05
CA TYR A 154 11.00 -16.43 -10.72
C TYR A 154 12.12 -15.51 -11.24
N ALA A 155 11.79 -14.30 -11.70
CA ALA A 155 12.77 -13.35 -12.22
C ALA A 155 13.55 -12.61 -11.12
N LYS A 156 12.89 -12.22 -10.02
CA LYS A 156 13.43 -11.28 -9.03
C LYS A 156 13.39 -11.79 -7.57
N GLY A 157 12.73 -12.90 -7.31
CA GLY A 157 12.52 -13.44 -5.96
C GLY A 157 11.38 -12.76 -5.21
N LEU A 158 11.40 -12.86 -3.87
CA LEU A 158 10.39 -12.20 -3.05
C LEU A 158 10.50 -10.66 -3.20
N PRO A 159 9.37 -9.95 -3.34
CA PRO A 159 9.35 -8.50 -3.30
C PRO A 159 10.03 -7.95 -2.04
N ILE A 160 10.85 -6.90 -2.19
CA ILE A 160 11.73 -6.37 -1.13
C ILE A 160 10.94 -6.04 0.15
N LEU A 161 9.71 -5.52 0.02
CA LEU A 161 8.87 -5.21 1.17
C LEU A 161 8.36 -6.45 1.90
N GLN A 162 8.15 -7.58 1.21
CA GLN A 162 7.73 -8.84 1.83
C GLN A 162 8.85 -9.50 2.65
N ARG A 163 10.11 -9.05 2.50
CA ARG A 163 11.25 -9.56 3.26
C ARG A 163 11.33 -9.01 4.70
N TYR A 164 10.68 -7.88 4.99
CA TYR A 164 10.80 -7.18 6.28
C TYR A 164 9.48 -6.72 6.91
N LEU A 165 8.35 -6.73 6.17
CA LEU A 165 7.05 -6.33 6.70
C LEU A 165 6.05 -7.50 6.74
N PRO A 166 5.13 -7.54 7.73
CA PRO A 166 4.00 -8.46 7.73
C PRO A 166 3.20 -8.37 6.43
N PHE A 167 2.78 -9.53 5.89
CA PHE A 167 2.18 -9.71 4.56
C PHE A 167 1.18 -8.63 4.11
N ARG A 168 0.29 -8.19 5.01
CA ARG A 168 -0.76 -7.20 4.68
C ARG A 168 -0.21 -5.83 4.32
N ILE A 169 0.90 -5.42 4.92
CA ILE A 169 1.44 -4.07 4.71
C ILE A 169 2.33 -4.06 3.45
N ALA A 170 3.06 -5.15 3.21
CA ALA A 170 3.94 -5.28 2.05
C ALA A 170 3.20 -5.26 0.72
N SER A 171 2.08 -6.00 0.58
CA SER A 171 1.32 -6.04 -0.67
C SER A 171 0.60 -4.73 -0.99
N LEU A 172 0.13 -4.02 0.04
CA LEU A 172 -0.45 -2.69 -0.13
C LEU A 172 0.62 -1.67 -0.53
N ALA A 173 1.76 -1.67 0.17
CA ALA A 173 2.81 -0.71 -0.09
C ALA A 173 3.40 -0.86 -1.50
N ASP A 174 3.68 -2.07 -1.98
CA ASP A 174 4.25 -2.27 -3.32
C ASP A 174 3.31 -1.77 -4.44
N ARG A 175 2.00 -1.95 -4.26
CA ARG A 175 0.97 -1.48 -5.21
C ARG A 175 0.70 0.01 -5.13
N TYR A 176 0.73 0.60 -3.94
CA TYR A 176 0.38 2.00 -3.72
C TYR A 176 1.58 2.94 -3.68
N ILE A 177 2.83 2.46 -3.65
CA ILE A 177 4.00 3.34 -3.61
C ILE A 177 4.09 4.24 -4.84
N ILE A 178 3.68 3.73 -6.01
CA ILE A 178 3.59 4.50 -7.26
C ILE A 178 2.54 5.61 -7.15
N LEU A 179 1.46 5.42 -6.38
CA LEU A 179 0.44 6.43 -6.11
C LEU A 179 0.84 7.38 -4.97
N LEU A 180 1.59 6.88 -3.99
CA LEU A 180 2.05 7.62 -2.82
C LEU A 180 3.09 8.68 -3.19
N ILE A 181 3.99 8.40 -4.14
CA ILE A 181 5.02 9.35 -4.57
C ILE A 181 4.40 10.65 -5.10
N PRO A 182 3.48 10.63 -6.09
CA PRO A 182 2.75 11.82 -6.54
C PRO A 182 1.99 12.52 -5.40
N LEU A 183 1.36 11.75 -4.51
CA LEU A 183 0.62 12.31 -3.38
C LEU A 183 1.54 13.11 -2.44
N ILE A 184 2.70 12.56 -2.09
CA ILE A 184 3.70 13.25 -1.25
C ILE A 184 4.22 14.50 -1.96
N VAL A 185 4.48 14.43 -3.28
CA VAL A 185 4.92 15.58 -4.07
C VAL A 185 3.91 16.73 -4.03
N VAL A 186 2.60 16.43 -4.03
CA VAL A 186 1.53 17.44 -3.90
C VAL A 186 1.34 17.89 -2.45
N MET A 187 1.57 17.02 -1.47
CA MET A 187 1.42 17.34 -0.05
C MET A 187 2.49 18.33 0.45
N ILE A 188 3.73 18.22 -0.05
CA ILE A 188 4.83 19.12 0.32
C ILE A 188 4.49 20.61 0.11
N PRO A 189 4.05 21.07 -1.09
CA PRO A 189 3.68 22.47 -1.29
C PRO A 189 2.46 22.87 -0.45
N LEU A 190 1.51 21.96 -0.22
CA LEU A 190 0.34 22.25 0.60
C LEU A 190 0.72 22.52 2.07
N VAL A 191 1.62 21.71 2.64
CA VAL A 191 2.15 21.94 3.98
C VAL A 191 2.97 23.24 4.03
N LYS A 192 3.79 23.51 3.01
CA LYS A 192 4.53 24.78 2.90
C LYS A 192 3.61 26.00 2.82
N ALA A 193 2.40 25.87 2.27
CA ALA A 193 1.44 26.96 2.16
C ALA A 193 0.81 27.36 3.50
N VAL A 194 0.84 26.49 4.53
CA VAL A 194 0.25 26.76 5.86
C VAL A 194 0.86 28.02 6.49
N GLY A 195 2.19 28.16 6.45
CA GLY A 195 2.89 29.30 7.03
C GLY A 195 2.50 30.65 6.38
N PRO A 196 2.67 30.81 5.06
CA PRO A 196 2.27 32.03 4.35
C PRO A 196 0.79 32.38 4.50
N ILE A 197 -0.11 31.39 4.45
CA ILE A 197 -1.56 31.61 4.64
C ILE A 197 -1.86 32.11 6.04
N TYR A 198 -1.23 31.53 7.06
CA TYR A 198 -1.36 31.97 8.44
C TYR A 198 -0.89 33.43 8.62
N GLN A 199 0.27 33.79 8.05
CA GLN A 199 0.77 35.17 8.07
C GLN A 199 -0.17 36.15 7.35
N TRP A 200 -0.70 35.76 6.18
CA TRP A 200 -1.66 36.58 5.43
C TRP A 200 -2.93 36.83 6.24
N ARG A 201 -3.47 35.80 6.91
CA ARG A 201 -4.65 35.93 7.77
C ARG A 201 -4.43 36.89 8.93
N ILE A 202 -3.26 36.84 9.57
CA ILE A 202 -2.90 37.78 10.66
C ILE A 202 -2.79 39.21 10.11
N ARG A 203 -2.06 39.43 9.02
CA ARG A 203 -1.90 40.75 8.39
C ARG A 203 -3.23 41.36 7.98
N ALA A 204 -4.11 40.56 7.38
CA ALA A 204 -5.45 40.99 6.99
C ALA A 204 -6.33 41.35 8.20
N ARG A 205 -6.07 40.77 9.37
CA ARG A 205 -6.75 41.14 10.62
C ARG A 205 -6.21 42.46 11.17
N ILE A 206 -4.88 42.62 11.25
CA ILE A 206 -4.23 43.86 11.70
C ILE A 206 -4.64 45.07 10.85
N TYR A 207 -4.64 44.93 9.53
CA TYR A 207 -4.98 46.03 8.62
C TYR A 207 -6.44 46.49 8.75
N ARG A 208 -7.38 45.57 9.02
CA ARG A 208 -8.79 45.92 9.26
C ARG A 208 -8.94 46.82 10.48
N TRP A 209 -8.22 46.52 11.56
CA TRP A 209 -8.23 47.34 12.77
C TRP A 209 -7.59 48.70 12.55
N TYR A 210 -6.45 48.76 11.87
CA TYR A 210 -5.80 50.02 11.53
C TYR A 210 -6.72 50.94 10.70
N LYS A 211 -7.45 50.36 9.74
CA LYS A 211 -8.44 51.11 8.94
C LYS A 211 -9.54 51.71 9.83
N HIS A 212 -10.07 50.93 10.76
CA HIS A 212 -11.12 51.39 11.68
C HIS A 212 -10.62 52.52 12.60
N LEU A 213 -9.44 52.36 13.20
CA LEU A 213 -8.81 53.38 14.04
C LEU A 213 -8.59 54.69 13.26
N ARG A 214 -8.11 54.60 12.02
CA ARG A 214 -7.84 55.77 11.18
C ARG A 214 -9.10 56.48 10.70
N GLU A 215 -10.21 55.76 10.55
CA GLU A 215 -11.52 56.37 10.28
C GLU A 215 -12.01 57.19 11.47
N ILE A 216 -11.80 56.72 12.70
CA ILE A 216 -12.15 57.44 13.93
C ILE A 216 -11.26 58.66 14.12
N ASP A 217 -9.94 58.51 13.96
CA ASP A 217 -9.01 59.63 14.04
C ASP A 217 -9.30 60.72 13.00
N ARG A 218 -9.72 60.33 11.79
CA ARG A 218 -10.16 61.28 10.76
C ARG A 218 -11.44 62.03 11.17
N LYS A 219 -12.43 61.34 11.74
CA LYS A 219 -13.67 61.97 12.27
C LYS A 219 -13.37 62.93 13.43
N LEU A 220 -12.41 62.56 14.27
CA LEU A 220 -11.89 63.35 15.38
C LEU A 220 -11.24 64.66 14.90
N HIS A 221 -10.39 64.59 13.88
CA HIS A 221 -9.74 65.76 13.28
C HIS A 221 -10.71 66.64 12.46
N ALA A 222 -11.72 66.05 11.82
CA ALA A 222 -12.74 66.79 11.07
C ALA A 222 -13.80 67.48 11.95
N GLY A 223 -13.76 67.29 13.28
CA GLY A 223 -14.74 67.83 14.22
C GLY A 223 -16.14 67.23 14.08
N SER A 224 -16.32 66.21 13.24
CA SER A 224 -17.59 65.55 12.93
C SER A 224 -17.80 64.30 13.78
N LEU A 225 -17.50 64.39 15.08
CA LEU A 225 -17.62 63.27 16.01
C LEU A 225 -19.11 62.96 16.31
N PRO A 226 -19.48 61.69 16.46
CA PRO A 226 -20.81 61.31 16.92
C PRO A 226 -21.19 62.00 18.25
N ALA A 227 -22.48 62.25 18.47
CA ALA A 227 -22.98 62.79 19.74
C ALA A 227 -22.73 61.81 20.91
N GLU A 228 -22.71 60.52 20.62
CA GLU A 228 -22.46 59.43 21.57
C GLU A 228 -20.97 59.08 21.61
N LEU A 229 -20.21 59.83 22.41
CA LEU A 229 -18.78 59.56 22.64
C LEU A 229 -18.56 58.29 23.47
N ASP A 230 -19.48 57.99 24.38
CA ASP A 230 -19.40 56.83 25.28
C ASP A 230 -19.38 55.50 24.51
N SER A 231 -20.25 55.34 23.51
CA SER A 231 -20.35 54.10 22.72
C SER A 231 -19.14 53.87 21.81
N GLU A 232 -18.46 54.94 21.39
CA GLU A 232 -17.25 54.82 20.57
C GLU A 232 -16.02 54.51 21.42
N ILE A 233 -15.93 55.04 22.64
CA ILE A 233 -14.87 54.69 23.61
C ILE A 233 -14.99 53.21 24.00
N GLU A 234 -16.19 52.74 24.33
CA GLU A 234 -16.43 51.34 24.70
C GLU A 234 -16.05 50.37 23.57
N ARG A 235 -16.35 50.71 22.31
CA ARG A 235 -15.91 49.91 21.14
C ARG A 235 -14.39 49.86 21.01
N LEU A 236 -13.71 50.98 21.23
CA LEU A 236 -12.25 51.03 21.16
C LEU A 236 -11.58 50.25 22.29
N GLU A 237 -12.17 50.23 23.49
CA GLU A 237 -11.73 49.40 24.61
C GLU A 237 -11.92 47.90 24.31
N GLN A 238 -13.08 47.52 23.76
CA GLN A 238 -13.31 46.13 23.30
C GLN A 238 -12.30 45.71 22.22
N LEU A 239 -11.93 46.64 21.32
CA LEU A 239 -10.88 46.43 20.33
C LEU A 239 -9.49 46.26 20.95
N GLU A 240 -9.20 46.94 22.06
CA GLU A 240 -7.95 46.78 22.81
C GLU A 240 -7.86 45.38 23.43
N ASP A 241 -8.94 44.90 24.03
CA ASP A 241 -9.02 43.55 24.62
C ASP A 241 -8.90 42.45 23.55
N GLU A 242 -9.56 42.62 22.40
CA GLU A 242 -9.41 41.70 21.26
C GLU A 242 -7.97 41.67 20.72
N LEU A 243 -7.28 42.81 20.75
CA LEU A 243 -5.91 42.94 20.24
C LEU A 243 -4.89 42.29 21.19
N ALA A 244 -5.09 42.44 22.50
CA ALA A 244 -4.26 41.83 23.53
C ALA A 244 -4.34 40.28 23.51
N ALA A 245 -5.46 39.72 23.04
CA ALA A 245 -5.67 38.28 22.97
C ALA A 245 -5.05 37.59 21.72
N VAL A 246 -4.51 38.33 20.75
CA VAL A 246 -3.95 37.75 19.52
C VAL A 246 -2.46 37.49 19.67
N GLU A 247 -2.08 36.22 19.62
CA GLU A 247 -0.67 35.81 19.47
C GLU A 247 -0.18 36.08 18.05
N VAL A 248 0.90 36.86 17.95
CA VAL A 248 1.47 37.29 16.68
C VAL A 248 2.95 36.85 16.61
N PRO A 249 3.44 36.32 15.48
CA PRO A 249 4.85 36.01 15.30
C PRO A 249 5.76 37.22 15.58
N LEU A 250 6.95 36.99 16.13
CA LEU A 250 7.91 38.04 16.55
C LEU A 250 8.17 39.12 15.48
N SER A 251 8.15 38.75 14.20
CA SER A 251 8.33 39.68 13.06
C SER A 251 7.30 40.81 12.98
N TYR A 252 6.14 40.65 13.61
CA TYR A 252 5.02 41.61 13.56
C TYR A 252 4.68 42.20 14.94
N SER A 253 5.51 41.94 15.95
CA SER A 253 5.37 42.50 17.31
C SER A 253 5.39 44.03 17.33
N ASN A 254 6.26 44.65 16.52
CA ASN A 254 6.35 46.11 16.41
C ASN A 254 5.07 46.75 15.85
N GLU A 255 4.49 46.17 14.79
CA GLU A 255 3.25 46.67 14.18
C GLU A 255 2.06 46.58 15.16
N LEU A 256 2.00 45.50 15.95
CA LEU A 256 0.99 45.32 16.99
C LEU A 256 1.17 46.31 18.14
N TYR A 257 2.42 46.60 18.53
CA TYR A 257 2.75 47.55 19.58
C TYR A 257 2.41 48.98 19.18
N GLU A 258 2.75 49.40 17.96
CA GLU A 258 2.36 50.70 17.42
C GLU A 258 0.83 50.86 17.39
N LEU A 259 0.10 49.80 17.01
CA LEU A 259 -1.36 49.82 17.01
C LEU A 259 -1.93 49.99 18.42
N HIS A 260 -1.40 49.28 19.43
CA HIS A 260 -1.79 49.46 20.83
C HIS A 260 -1.53 50.90 21.31
N MET A 261 -0.35 51.43 21.02
CA MET A 261 0.02 52.80 21.41
C MET A 261 -0.91 53.84 20.78
N HIS A 262 -1.23 53.67 19.49
CA HIS A 262 -2.11 54.58 18.77
C HIS A 262 -3.57 54.46 19.26
N LEU A 263 -4.04 53.25 19.53
CA LEU A 263 -5.37 53.00 20.08
C LEU A 263 -5.56 53.70 21.43
N ARG A 264 -4.62 53.50 22.36
CA ARG A 264 -4.65 54.13 23.68
C ARG A 264 -4.60 55.65 23.59
N TYR A 265 -3.80 56.20 22.69
CA TYR A 265 -3.75 57.64 22.43
C TYR A 265 -5.10 58.21 21.96
N VAL A 266 -5.79 57.52 21.05
CA VAL A 266 -7.12 57.95 20.57
C VAL A 266 -8.17 57.86 21.68
N ILE A 267 -8.16 56.79 22.49
CA ILE A 267 -9.06 56.63 23.65
C ILE A 267 -8.86 57.78 24.64
N GLU A 268 -7.62 58.08 25.03
CA GLU A 268 -7.30 59.18 25.93
C GLU A 268 -7.77 60.54 25.38
N ARG A 269 -7.57 60.78 24.09
CA ARG A 269 -8.01 62.01 23.42
C ARG A 269 -9.53 62.14 23.37
N LEU A 270 -10.25 61.04 23.16
CA LEU A 270 -11.71 61.02 23.20
C LEU A 270 -12.25 61.25 24.62
N ARG A 271 -11.66 60.62 25.64
CA ARG A 271 -12.00 60.84 27.05
C ARG A 271 -11.74 62.30 27.48
N ALA A 272 -10.63 62.89 27.05
CA ALA A 272 -10.32 64.30 27.33
C ALA A 272 -11.33 65.25 26.66
N LEU A 273 -11.78 64.95 25.44
CA LEU A 273 -12.85 65.73 24.78
C LEU A 273 -14.20 65.56 25.47
N GLN A 274 -14.51 64.35 25.95
CA GLN A 274 -15.70 64.08 26.72
C GLN A 274 -15.72 64.88 28.03
N GLN A 275 -14.61 64.89 28.77
CA GLN A 275 -14.45 65.70 29.98
C GLN A 275 -14.64 67.19 29.67
N ARG A 276 -14.02 67.72 28.62
CA ARG A 276 -14.24 69.12 28.20
C ARG A 276 -15.69 69.43 27.81
N ARG A 277 -16.43 68.46 27.24
CA ARG A 277 -17.86 68.61 26.94
C ARG A 277 -18.73 68.55 28.20
N ARG A 278 -18.33 67.75 29.21
CA ARG A 278 -19.00 67.67 30.53
C ARG A 278 -18.72 68.91 31.41
N ASP A 279 -17.52 69.46 31.31
CA ASP A 279 -17.04 70.59 32.13
C ASP A 279 -17.35 71.97 31.50
N ALA A 280 -17.94 72.03 30.30
CA ALA A 280 -18.41 73.27 29.70
C ALA A 280 -19.67 73.76 30.44
N PRO A 281 -19.63 74.88 31.19
CA PRO A 281 -20.80 75.38 31.90
C PRO A 281 -21.85 75.88 30.91
N GLN A 282 -23.10 75.44 31.08
CA GLN A 282 -24.29 76.10 30.51
C GLN A 282 -24.35 77.55 31.02
N HIS A 283 -23.71 78.49 30.31
CA HIS A 283 -23.96 79.91 30.51
C HIS A 283 -25.24 80.29 29.75
N ALA A 284 -26.34 80.32 30.49
CA ALA A 284 -27.45 81.21 30.21
C ALA A 284 -26.97 82.67 30.36
N PRO A 285 -27.40 83.59 29.48
CA PRO A 285 -27.44 85.00 29.85
C PRO A 285 -28.87 85.33 30.31
N SER A 286 -29.02 85.67 31.59
CA SER A 286 -30.19 86.37 32.10
C SER A 286 -29.75 87.69 32.73
N SER A 287 -30.61 88.69 32.53
CA SER A 287 -30.65 90.05 33.07
C SER A 287 -29.75 91.10 32.41
N LEU A 288 -30.37 92.15 31.85
CA LEU A 288 -30.58 93.43 32.57
C LEU A 288 -31.43 94.39 31.71
N ALA A 289 -32.60 94.77 32.23
CA ALA A 289 -33.19 96.08 31.95
C ALA A 289 -32.49 97.14 32.83
N PRO A 290 -32.46 98.42 32.42
CA PRO A 290 -33.18 99.39 33.23
C PRO A 290 -33.92 100.48 32.42
N SER A 291 -34.93 101.03 33.09
CA SER A 291 -35.78 102.17 32.74
C SER A 291 -35.05 103.53 32.75
N ALA A 292 -35.39 104.45 31.83
CA ALA A 292 -35.65 105.88 32.09
C ALA A 292 -36.05 106.65 30.80
N ASP A 293 -37.32 107.05 30.77
CA ASP A 293 -37.99 108.30 30.35
C ASP A 293 -37.32 109.42 29.50
N ARG A 294 -38.21 110.12 28.75
CA ARG A 294 -38.15 111.38 27.94
C ARG A 294 -37.54 111.31 26.53
N ASP A 295 -38.17 111.80 25.45
CA ASP A 295 -39.25 112.80 25.24
C ASP A 295 -40.46 112.29 24.43
#